data_AF-A0A2V9STE3-F1
#
_entry.id   AF-A0A2V9STE3-F1
#
_cell.length_a   1.000
_cell.length_b   1.000
_cell.length_c   1.000
_cell.angle_alpha   90.00
_cell.angle_beta   90.00
_cell.angle_gamma   90.00
#
_symmetry.space_group_name_H-M   'P 1'
#
loop_
_entity.id
_entity.type
_entity.pdbx_description
1 polymer ?
#
loop_
_entity_poly.entity_id
_entity_poly.type
_entity_poly.pdbx_seq_one_letter_code
_entity_poly.pdbx_strand_id
1 'polypeptide(L)'
;MEAQRSPEFRSILNRAFLVTPDGMPTVWVGKLQGHYYMRRVFGPDLMLEVCRRSPARGYTHFLYGGKPGVAEQLRGVLAQAFPGIEVVGTYVPPFRDLSCAEEASLIRQVSLSKPDIIWVGLSTPRQERFMWKYLHRLNSTLMIGVGAAFDIHTGRIKDAPSWIKLSGLQWLHRLCQEPSRLWKRYLINNCGFVAKLALQLFRLKNYELDPTLEYDEEVPDVNS
;
A
#
# COMPACT_ATOMS: atom_id res chain seq x y z
N MET A 1 -5.32 2.99 -13.45
CA MET A 1 -5.99 4.16 -14.08
C MET A 1 -5.19 5.45 -13.84
N GLU A 2 -4.83 5.77 -12.61
CA GLU A 2 -4.02 6.97 -12.29
C GLU A 2 -2.67 7.00 -13.03
N ALA A 3 -1.96 5.86 -13.07
CA ALA A 3 -0.72 5.70 -13.83
C ALA A 3 -0.87 5.91 -15.34
N GLN A 4 -2.09 5.80 -15.87
CA GLN A 4 -2.35 6.05 -17.29
C GLN A 4 -2.63 7.53 -17.57
N ARG A 5 -2.83 8.35 -16.52
CA ARG A 5 -3.07 9.79 -16.60
C ARG A 5 -1.82 10.59 -16.21
N SER A 6 -0.93 10.00 -15.41
CA SER A 6 0.31 10.62 -14.95
C SER A 6 1.53 9.74 -15.29
N PRO A 7 2.40 10.18 -16.21
CA PRO A 7 3.66 9.51 -16.52
C PRO A 7 4.58 9.38 -15.31
N GLU A 8 4.61 10.41 -14.46
CA GLU A 8 5.35 10.42 -13.18
C GLU A 8 4.89 9.26 -12.29
N PHE A 9 3.59 9.16 -12.03
CA PHE A 9 3.05 8.11 -11.17
C PHE A 9 3.26 6.71 -11.75
N ARG A 10 3.23 6.57 -13.08
CA ARG A 10 3.60 5.31 -13.75
C ARG A 10 5.05 4.93 -13.49
N SER A 11 5.98 5.88 -13.61
CA SER A 11 7.41 5.64 -13.34
C SER A 11 7.64 5.20 -11.90
N ILE A 12 6.97 5.84 -10.95
CA ILE A 12 7.03 5.46 -9.52
C ILE A 12 6.59 4.01 -9.31
N LEU A 13 5.45 3.61 -9.89
CA LEU A 13 4.96 2.23 -9.76
C LEU A 13 5.86 1.21 -10.44
N ASN A 14 6.40 1.54 -11.61
CA ASN A 14 7.29 0.67 -12.36
C ASN A 14 8.62 0.44 -11.60
N ARG A 15 9.09 1.42 -10.82
CA ARG A 15 10.31 1.32 -10.00
C ARG A 15 10.08 0.78 -8.59
N ALA A 16 8.85 0.41 -8.24
CA ALA A 16 8.56 -0.18 -6.95
C ALA A 16 9.10 -1.61 -6.88
N PHE A 17 9.77 -1.96 -5.77
CA PHE A 17 10.27 -3.32 -5.52
C PHE A 17 9.17 -4.39 -5.67
N LEU A 18 7.97 -4.10 -5.17
CA LEU A 18 6.81 -4.96 -5.31
C LEU A 18 5.53 -4.13 -5.39
N VAL A 19 4.72 -4.39 -6.42
CA VAL A 19 3.34 -3.87 -6.52
C VAL A 19 2.38 -5.03 -6.35
N THR A 20 1.63 -5.01 -5.24
CA THR A 20 0.73 -6.12 -4.91
C THR A 20 -0.68 -5.91 -5.48
N PRO A 21 -1.39 -6.99 -5.85
CA PRO A 21 -2.77 -6.90 -6.30
C PRO A 21 -3.72 -6.70 -5.11
N ASP A 22 -4.04 -5.44 -4.81
CA ASP A 22 -4.95 -5.07 -3.71
C ASP A 22 -6.43 -5.42 -4.00
N GLY A 23 -6.81 -5.51 -5.28
CA GLY A 23 -8.19 -5.76 -5.72
C GLY A 23 -8.40 -7.08 -6.48
N MET A 24 -9.61 -7.63 -6.42
CA MET A 24 -9.96 -8.80 -7.24
C MET A 24 -9.92 -8.54 -8.75
N PRO A 25 -10.27 -7.34 -9.28
CA PRO A 25 -10.11 -7.07 -10.70
C PRO A 25 -8.67 -7.23 -11.20
N THR A 26 -7.66 -6.83 -10.41
CA THR A 26 -6.25 -7.03 -10.78
C THR A 26 -5.85 -8.50 -10.74
N VAL A 27 -6.40 -9.27 -9.78
CA VAL A 27 -6.20 -10.73 -9.73
C VAL A 27 -6.81 -11.41 -10.95
N TRP A 28 -8.03 -11.03 -11.35
CA TRP A 28 -8.69 -11.61 -12.54
C TRP A 28 -7.90 -11.33 -13.81
N VAL A 29 -7.42 -10.10 -13.98
CA VAL A 29 -6.58 -9.74 -15.13
C VAL A 29 -5.28 -10.55 -15.14
N GLY A 30 -4.60 -10.67 -14.00
CA GLY A 30 -3.39 -11.49 -13.91
C GLY A 30 -3.65 -12.97 -14.24
N LYS A 31 -4.75 -13.54 -13.75
CA LYS A 31 -5.16 -14.92 -14.09
C LYS A 31 -5.47 -15.09 -15.58
N LEU A 32 -6.14 -14.11 -16.20
CA LEU A 32 -6.39 -14.11 -17.64
C LEU A 32 -5.10 -13.99 -18.46
N GLN A 33 -4.06 -13.36 -17.91
CA GLN A 33 -2.72 -13.27 -18.49
C GLN A 33 -1.83 -14.50 -18.21
N GLY A 34 -2.37 -15.56 -17.59
CA GLY A 34 -1.67 -16.81 -17.32
C GLY A 34 -1.09 -16.93 -15.90
N HIS A 35 -1.22 -15.91 -15.05
CA HIS A 35 -0.76 -15.96 -13.66
C HIS A 35 -1.81 -16.61 -12.74
N TYR A 36 -2.10 -17.89 -12.94
CA TYR A 36 -3.19 -18.62 -12.26
C TYR A 36 -3.07 -18.64 -10.73
N TYR A 37 -1.85 -18.56 -10.20
CA TYR A 37 -1.56 -18.54 -8.75
C TYR A 37 -1.67 -17.15 -8.11
N MET A 38 -1.94 -16.10 -8.88
CA MET A 38 -2.06 -14.75 -8.35
C MET A 38 -3.22 -14.70 -7.33
N ARG A 39 -2.91 -14.19 -6.13
CA ARG A 39 -3.87 -13.98 -5.04
C ARG A 39 -3.92 -12.52 -4.67
N ARG A 40 -5.06 -12.10 -4.13
CA ARG A 40 -5.22 -10.74 -3.60
C ARG A 40 -4.35 -10.57 -2.37
N VAL A 41 -3.65 -9.44 -2.29
CA VAL A 41 -2.86 -9.04 -1.12
C VAL A 41 -3.40 -7.70 -0.64
N PHE A 42 -4.21 -7.76 0.40
CA PHE A 42 -4.85 -6.56 0.96
C PHE A 42 -3.91 -5.89 1.97
N GLY A 43 -3.66 -4.60 1.81
CA GLY A 43 -2.71 -3.85 2.65
C GLY A 43 -2.90 -4.05 4.17
N PRO A 44 -4.12 -3.96 4.72
CA PRO A 44 -4.38 -4.23 6.13
C PRO A 44 -4.01 -5.65 6.58
N ASP A 45 -4.32 -6.66 5.76
CA ASP A 45 -4.05 -8.07 6.09
C ASP A 45 -2.53 -8.34 6.03
N LEU A 46 -1.84 -7.77 5.03
CA LEU A 46 -0.37 -7.82 4.91
C LEU A 46 0.30 -7.21 6.14
N MET A 47 -0.18 -6.06 6.61
CA MET A 47 0.37 -5.39 7.79
C MET A 47 0.31 -6.27 9.03
N LEU A 48 -0.85 -6.88 9.31
CA LEU A 48 -0.99 -7.77 10.47
C LEU A 48 -0.10 -9.00 10.35
N GLU A 49 0.00 -9.60 9.17
CA GLU A 49 0.81 -10.82 8.99
C GLU A 49 2.31 -10.55 9.16
N VAL A 50 2.79 -9.39 8.69
CA VAL A 50 4.17 -8.95 8.94
C VAL A 50 4.37 -8.69 10.44
N CYS A 51 3.52 -7.87 11.05
CA CYS A 51 3.59 -7.55 12.48
C CYS A 51 3.53 -8.79 13.38
N ARG A 52 2.74 -9.81 13.01
CA ARG A 52 2.66 -11.09 13.73
C ARG A 52 3.98 -11.84 13.75
N ARG A 53 4.78 -11.74 12.69
CA ARG A 53 6.08 -12.42 12.55
C ARG A 53 7.24 -11.62 13.11
N SER A 54 7.06 -10.31 13.29
CA SER A 54 8.11 -9.39 13.72
C SER A 54 8.76 -9.70 15.07
N PRO A 55 8.03 -10.05 16.15
CA PRO A 55 8.66 -10.30 17.45
C PRO A 55 9.70 -11.43 17.41
N ALA A 56 9.44 -12.48 16.63
CA ALA A 56 10.37 -13.60 16.48
C ALA A 56 11.61 -13.25 15.61
N ARG A 57 11.53 -12.18 14.81
CA ARG A 57 12.61 -11.75 13.91
C ARG A 57 13.31 -10.47 14.34
N GLY A 58 12.81 -9.82 15.40
CA GLY A 58 13.33 -8.54 15.87
C GLY A 58 13.07 -7.37 14.91
N TYR A 59 12.03 -7.44 14.06
CA TYR A 59 11.73 -6.35 13.14
C TYR A 59 11.09 -5.16 13.86
N THR A 60 11.60 -3.98 13.55
CA THR A 60 11.13 -2.70 14.07
C THR A 60 10.22 -1.98 13.08
N HIS A 61 9.23 -1.25 13.61
CA HIS A 61 8.19 -0.62 12.82
C HIS A 61 8.08 0.89 13.09
N PHE A 62 7.87 1.65 12.03
CA PHE A 62 7.53 3.07 12.09
C PHE A 62 6.19 3.32 11.41
N LEU A 63 5.30 4.04 12.08
CA LEU A 63 3.95 4.31 11.57
C LEU A 63 3.85 5.75 11.06
N TYR A 64 3.74 5.91 9.74
CA TYR A 64 3.61 7.21 9.09
C TYR A 64 2.23 7.37 8.44
N GLY A 65 1.38 8.23 8.99
CA GLY A 65 0.05 8.50 8.42
C GLY A 65 -1.10 8.42 9.42
N GLY A 66 -2.33 8.32 8.88
CA GLY A 66 -3.55 8.42 9.65
C GLY A 66 -3.90 9.86 10.09
N LYS A 67 -5.00 10.00 10.84
CA LYS A 67 -5.38 11.26 11.49
C LYS A 67 -4.59 11.43 12.81
N PRO A 68 -4.57 12.64 13.41
CA PRO A 68 -3.99 12.84 14.73
C PRO A 68 -4.51 11.80 15.74
N GLY A 69 -3.57 11.14 16.44
CA GLY A 69 -3.85 10.07 17.40
C GLY A 69 -4.05 8.66 16.82
N VAL A 70 -4.27 8.51 15.51
CA VAL A 70 -4.50 7.17 14.90
C VAL A 70 -3.25 6.31 14.94
N ALA A 71 -2.09 6.86 14.56
CA ALA A 71 -0.83 6.10 14.57
C ALA A 71 -0.45 5.63 15.99
N GLU A 72 -0.67 6.46 17.01
CA GLU A 72 -0.38 6.09 18.40
C GLU A 72 -1.40 5.06 18.93
N GLN A 73 -2.67 5.21 18.59
CA GLN A 73 -3.69 4.21 18.90
C GLN A 73 -3.34 2.86 18.25
N LEU A 74 -2.89 2.87 16.99
CA LEU A 74 -2.48 1.68 16.27
C LEU A 74 -1.29 0.99 16.94
N ARG A 75 -0.30 1.76 17.40
CA ARG A 75 0.81 1.24 18.19
C ARG A 75 0.32 0.47 19.41
N GLY A 76 -0.65 1.02 20.16
CA GLY A 76 -1.27 0.34 21.29
C GLY A 76 -1.99 -0.96 20.91
N VAL A 77 -2.79 -0.93 19.83
CA VAL A 77 -3.49 -2.12 19.30
C VAL A 77 -2.50 -3.23 18.93
N LEU A 78 -1.42 -2.87 18.22
CA LEU A 78 -0.40 -3.83 17.80
C LEU A 78 0.34 -4.41 19.00
N ALA A 79 0.70 -3.60 20.00
CA ALA A 79 1.37 -4.06 21.21
C ALA A 79 0.51 -5.05 22.02
N GLN A 80 -0.80 -4.85 22.05
CA GLN A 80 -1.74 -5.78 22.68
C GLN A 80 -1.90 -7.08 21.87
N ALA A 81 -1.97 -6.98 20.54
CA ALA A 81 -2.18 -8.13 19.66
C ALA A 81 -0.92 -9.02 19.51
N PHE A 82 0.26 -8.41 19.54
CA PHE A 82 1.54 -9.07 19.27
C PHE A 82 2.57 -8.70 20.36
N PRO A 83 2.59 -9.43 21.49
CA PRO A 83 3.58 -9.20 22.54
C PRO A 83 5.01 -9.27 21.98
N GLY A 84 5.83 -8.25 22.30
CA GLY A 84 7.21 -8.13 21.80
C GLY A 84 7.35 -7.40 20.47
N ILE A 85 6.27 -6.87 19.88
CA ILE A 85 6.39 -6.00 18.70
C ILE A 85 7.02 -4.65 19.05
N GLU A 86 7.98 -4.22 18.24
CA GLU A 86 8.67 -2.96 18.44
C GLU A 86 8.19 -1.90 17.44
N VAL A 87 7.35 -0.98 17.92
CA VAL A 87 7.01 0.25 17.19
C VAL A 87 7.89 1.38 17.72
N VAL A 88 8.91 1.72 16.94
CA VAL A 88 9.99 2.64 17.32
C VAL A 88 9.68 4.10 17.03
N GLY A 89 8.60 4.38 16.30
CA GLY A 89 8.15 5.74 16.07
C GLY A 89 6.79 5.84 15.39
N THR A 90 6.16 6.98 15.59
CA THR A 90 4.91 7.37 14.92
C THR A 90 5.05 8.80 14.41
N TYR A 91 4.47 9.09 13.25
CA TYR A 91 4.44 10.41 12.66
C TYR A 91 3.15 10.62 11.87
N VAL A 92 2.45 11.72 12.15
CA VAL A 92 1.22 12.10 11.45
C VAL A 92 1.53 13.31 10.57
N PRO A 93 1.55 13.14 9.23
CA PRO A 93 1.84 14.25 8.34
C PRO A 93 0.64 15.19 8.19
N PRO A 94 0.89 16.48 7.93
CA PRO A 94 -0.16 17.42 7.60
C PRO A 94 -0.83 17.07 6.25
N PHE A 95 -2.02 17.61 6.01
CA PHE A 95 -2.72 17.48 4.74
C PHE A 95 -2.18 18.45 3.67
N ARG A 96 -0.85 18.59 3.61
CA ARG A 96 -0.05 19.38 2.67
C ARG A 96 1.34 18.77 2.58
N ASP A 97 2.21 19.34 1.76
CA ASP A 97 3.62 18.98 1.79
C ASP A 97 4.28 19.41 3.11
N LEU A 98 5.31 18.65 3.50
CA LEU A 98 6.12 18.95 4.68
C LEU A 98 6.92 20.24 4.42
N SER A 99 6.91 21.13 5.40
CA SER A 99 7.87 22.24 5.48
C SER A 99 9.28 21.70 5.71
N CYS A 100 10.31 22.50 5.45
CA CYS A 100 11.70 22.10 5.66
C CYS A 100 11.96 21.65 7.12
N ALA A 101 11.32 22.30 8.10
CA ALA A 101 11.45 21.94 9.51
C ALA A 101 10.77 20.60 9.83
N GLU A 102 9.57 20.36 9.31
CA GLU A 102 8.85 19.09 9.48
C GLU A 102 9.58 17.93 8.80
N GLU A 103 10.15 18.18 7.61
CA GLU A 103 10.94 17.22 6.86
C GLU A 103 12.24 16.86 7.59
N ALA A 104 12.99 17.85 8.08
CA ALA A 104 14.19 17.64 8.87
C ALA A 104 13.89 16.87 10.17
N SER A 105 12.76 17.20 10.81
CA SER A 105 12.29 16.49 12.01
C SER A 105 11.99 15.02 11.73
N LEU A 106 11.27 14.72 10.63
CA LEU A 106 10.99 13.35 10.19
C LEU A 106 12.27 12.57 9.90
N ILE A 107 13.19 13.15 9.12
CA ILE A 107 14.47 12.50 8.78
C ILE A 107 15.28 12.22 10.04
N ARG A 108 15.32 13.17 10.99
CA ARG A 108 16.01 12.99 12.27
C ARG A 108 15.38 11.87 13.09
N GLN A 109 14.05 11.85 13.21
CA GLN A 109 13.33 10.83 13.97
C GLN A 109 13.57 9.43 13.40
N VAL A 110 13.49 9.27 12.08
CA VAL A 110 13.73 7.99 11.41
C VAL A 110 15.21 7.60 11.50
N SER A 111 16.15 8.54 11.32
CA SER A 111 17.58 8.23 11.44
C SER A 111 18.00 7.80 12.85
N LEU A 112 17.35 8.34 13.89
CA LEU A 112 17.59 7.94 15.28
C LEU A 112 16.99 6.57 15.61
N SER A 113 15.80 6.27 15.08
CA SER A 113 15.09 5.02 15.37
C SER A 113 15.48 3.85 14.46
N LYS A 114 16.00 4.13 13.25
CA LYS A 114 16.42 3.17 12.21
C LYS A 114 15.42 2.01 12.03
N PRO A 115 14.13 2.32 11.71
CA PRO A 115 13.11 1.29 11.58
C PRO A 115 13.40 0.38 10.38
N ASP A 116 13.17 -0.92 10.53
CA ASP A 116 13.22 -1.86 9.41
C ASP A 116 12.09 -1.57 8.41
N ILE A 117 10.89 -1.28 8.91
CA ILE A 117 9.69 -1.11 8.10
C ILE A 117 8.98 0.19 8.44
N ILE A 118 8.81 1.06 7.43
CA ILE A 118 7.93 2.24 7.50
C ILE A 118 6.59 1.92 6.84
N TRP A 119 5.53 1.92 7.63
CA TRP A 119 4.15 1.78 7.16
C TRP A 119 3.58 3.14 6.78
N VAL A 120 3.17 3.30 5.52
CA VAL A 120 2.63 4.56 4.98
C VAL A 120 1.11 4.44 4.84
N GLY A 121 0.39 4.99 5.83
CA GLY A 121 -1.07 5.03 5.89
C GLY A 121 -1.68 6.29 5.27
N LEU A 122 -1.38 6.55 3.99
CA LEU A 122 -1.91 7.70 3.23
C LEU A 122 -2.75 7.24 2.03
N SER A 123 -3.62 8.09 1.51
CA SER A 123 -4.36 7.77 0.29
C SER A 123 -3.46 7.83 -0.95
N THR A 124 -3.58 6.86 -1.86
CA THR A 124 -3.05 6.96 -3.24
C THR A 124 -3.58 8.22 -3.94
N PRO A 125 -2.74 9.01 -4.66
CA PRO A 125 -1.33 8.75 -5.01
C PRO A 125 -0.28 9.30 -4.02
N ARG A 126 -0.70 9.84 -2.86
CA ARG A 126 0.21 10.51 -1.92
C ARG A 126 1.19 9.54 -1.26
N GLN A 127 0.76 8.31 -0.96
CA GLN A 127 1.64 7.32 -0.34
C GLN A 127 2.81 6.95 -1.27
N GLU A 128 2.55 6.73 -2.57
CA GLU A 128 3.59 6.32 -3.53
C GLU A 128 4.55 7.47 -3.80
N ARG A 129 4.03 8.70 -3.94
CA ARG A 129 4.86 9.91 -4.09
C ARG A 129 5.71 10.18 -2.87
N PHE A 130 5.18 9.99 -1.67
CA PHE A 130 5.94 10.08 -0.43
C PHE A 130 7.07 9.06 -0.42
N MET A 131 6.76 7.78 -0.63
CA MET A 131 7.76 6.71 -0.64
C MET A 131 8.85 7.00 -1.68
N TRP A 132 8.47 7.37 -2.91
CA TRP A 132 9.43 7.75 -3.95
C TRP A 132 10.34 8.92 -3.55
N LYS A 133 9.78 9.99 -2.99
CA LYS A 133 10.54 11.18 -2.58
C LYS A 133 11.52 10.89 -1.43
N TYR A 134 11.16 9.97 -0.53
CA TYR A 134 11.86 9.77 0.73
C TYR A 134 12.63 8.45 0.82
N LEU A 135 12.50 7.55 -0.15
CA LEU A 135 13.15 6.23 -0.17
C LEU A 135 14.66 6.32 0.12
N HIS A 136 15.35 7.26 -0.52
CA HIS A 136 16.80 7.46 -0.36
C HIS A 136 17.18 8.44 0.75
N ARG A 137 16.19 9.01 1.46
CA ARG A 137 16.40 10.05 2.48
C ARG A 137 16.08 9.57 3.90
N LEU A 138 15.26 8.52 4.02
CA LEU A 138 14.89 7.91 5.27
C LEU A 138 15.65 6.61 5.45
N ASN A 139 16.33 6.48 6.59
CA ASN A 139 17.14 5.31 6.89
C ASN A 139 16.25 4.14 7.35
N SER A 140 15.62 3.47 6.39
CA SER A 140 14.77 2.29 6.61
C SER A 140 14.98 1.24 5.52
N THR A 141 14.80 -0.03 5.86
CA THR A 141 14.95 -1.14 4.91
C THR A 141 13.81 -1.19 3.90
N LEU A 142 12.56 -1.02 4.35
CA LEU A 142 11.37 -1.09 3.51
C LEU A 142 10.36 0.02 3.82
N MET A 143 9.68 0.52 2.78
CA MET A 143 8.49 1.34 2.91
C MET A 143 7.29 0.63 2.28
N ILE A 144 6.19 0.52 3.01
CA ILE A 144 5.00 -0.19 2.54
C ILE A 144 3.77 0.71 2.64
N GLY A 145 3.16 1.02 1.49
CA GLY A 145 1.89 1.73 1.41
C GLY A 145 0.73 0.83 1.78
N VAL A 146 -0.02 1.18 2.83
CA VAL A 146 -1.15 0.37 3.35
C VAL A 146 -2.47 1.13 3.37
N GLY A 147 -2.49 2.37 2.87
CA GLY A 147 -3.70 3.17 2.74
C GLY A 147 -4.49 3.27 4.05
N ALA A 148 -5.74 2.80 4.02
CA ALA A 148 -6.68 2.88 5.14
C ALA A 148 -6.46 1.83 6.25
N ALA A 149 -5.37 1.05 6.21
CA ALA A 149 -5.10 0.02 7.22
C ALA A 149 -5.09 0.56 8.64
N PHE A 150 -4.59 1.77 8.84
CA PHE A 150 -4.50 2.37 10.18
C PHE A 150 -5.89 2.59 10.79
N ASP A 151 -6.81 3.16 10.00
CA ASP A 151 -8.19 3.39 10.44
C ASP A 151 -8.97 2.08 10.60
N ILE A 152 -8.66 1.05 9.81
CA ILE A 152 -9.28 -0.28 9.93
C ILE A 152 -8.84 -0.96 11.24
N HIS A 153 -7.53 -1.05 11.48
CA HIS A 153 -6.99 -1.75 12.65
C HIS A 153 -7.26 -1.01 13.96
N THR A 154 -7.45 0.30 13.92
CA THR A 154 -7.92 1.08 15.08
C THR A 154 -9.43 1.04 15.29
N GLY A 155 -10.18 0.31 14.46
CA GLY A 155 -11.64 0.15 14.56
C GLY A 155 -12.45 1.37 14.12
N ARG A 156 -11.81 2.39 13.53
CA ARG A 156 -12.47 3.62 13.05
C ARG A 156 -13.24 3.39 11.75
N ILE A 157 -12.73 2.51 10.90
CA ILE A 157 -13.41 2.05 9.69
C ILE A 157 -13.74 0.57 9.87
N LYS A 158 -15.02 0.23 9.70
CA LYS A 158 -15.43 -1.17 9.68
C LYS A 158 -14.90 -1.85 8.43
N ASP A 159 -14.06 -2.86 8.62
CA ASP A 159 -13.59 -3.68 7.51
C ASP A 159 -14.73 -4.49 6.90
N ALA A 160 -14.56 -4.92 5.65
CA ALA A 160 -15.49 -5.84 5.01
C ALA A 160 -15.24 -7.27 5.53
N PRO A 161 -16.30 -8.06 5.79
CA PRO A 161 -16.19 -9.48 6.09
C PRO A 161 -15.31 -10.24 5.08
N SER A 162 -14.59 -11.26 5.54
CA SER A 162 -13.63 -12.02 4.71
C SER A 162 -14.27 -12.63 3.46
N TRP A 163 -15.51 -13.11 3.54
CA TRP A 163 -16.23 -13.64 2.37
C TRP A 163 -16.53 -12.56 1.31
N ILE A 164 -16.75 -11.30 1.72
CA ILE A 164 -16.90 -10.15 0.81
C ILE A 164 -15.56 -9.77 0.17
N LYS A 165 -14.47 -9.82 0.95
CA LYS A 165 -13.11 -9.58 0.45
C LYS A 165 -12.72 -10.61 -0.60
N LEU A 166 -13.00 -11.89 -0.34
CA LEU A 166 -12.66 -13.04 -1.19
C LEU A 166 -13.53 -13.12 -2.45
N SER A 167 -14.82 -12.79 -2.35
CA SER A 167 -15.72 -12.71 -3.52
C SER A 167 -15.41 -11.54 -4.46
N GLY A 168 -14.56 -10.60 -4.04
CA GLY A 168 -14.27 -9.40 -4.81
C GLY A 168 -15.37 -8.36 -4.77
N LEU A 169 -16.39 -8.54 -3.92
CA LEU A 169 -17.50 -7.60 -3.73
C LEU A 169 -17.20 -6.50 -2.71
N GLN A 170 -15.94 -6.35 -2.27
CA GLN A 170 -15.56 -5.29 -1.33
C GLN A 170 -15.87 -3.88 -1.87
N TRP A 171 -15.82 -3.68 -3.20
CA TRP A 171 -16.25 -2.44 -3.82
C TRP A 171 -17.76 -2.21 -3.68
N LEU A 172 -18.57 -3.27 -3.79
CA LEU A 172 -20.02 -3.21 -3.64
C LEU A 172 -20.41 -2.93 -2.19
N HIS A 173 -19.75 -3.60 -1.24
CA HIS A 173 -19.95 -3.33 0.19
C HIS A 173 -19.57 -1.90 0.57
N ARG A 174 -18.45 -1.36 0.07
CA ARG A 174 -18.07 0.05 0.29
C ARG A 174 -19.04 1.01 -0.41
N LEU A 175 -19.54 0.66 -1.60
CA LEU A 175 -20.55 1.46 -2.29
C LEU A 175 -21.86 1.52 -1.50
N CYS A 176 -22.28 0.42 -0.87
CA CYS A 176 -23.45 0.41 0.01
C CYS A 176 -23.24 1.25 1.27
N GLN A 177 -22.01 1.35 1.79
CA GLN A 177 -21.69 2.16 2.96
C GLN A 177 -21.57 3.67 2.65
N GLU A 178 -21.07 4.04 1.48
CA GLU A 178 -20.89 5.44 1.07
C GLU A 178 -21.33 5.69 -0.39
N PRO A 179 -22.63 5.52 -0.70
CA PRO A 179 -23.13 5.52 -2.08
C PRO A 179 -22.90 6.87 -2.75
N SER A 180 -23.17 7.99 -2.07
CA SER A 180 -23.06 9.35 -2.61
C SER A 180 -21.64 9.78 -2.97
N ARG A 181 -20.62 9.25 -2.28
CA ARG A 181 -19.20 9.60 -2.49
C ARG A 181 -18.52 8.72 -3.54
N LEU A 182 -18.87 7.44 -3.57
CA LEU A 182 -18.10 6.44 -4.34
C LEU A 182 -18.69 6.14 -5.72
N TRP A 183 -19.99 6.38 -5.95
CA TRP A 183 -20.65 6.01 -7.21
C TRP A 183 -20.01 6.65 -8.46
N LYS A 184 -19.74 7.98 -8.43
CA LYS A 184 -19.11 8.70 -9.56
C LYS A 184 -17.73 8.15 -9.88
N ARG A 185 -16.94 7.88 -8.83
CA ARG A 185 -15.57 7.38 -8.97
C ARG A 185 -15.56 5.95 -9.54
N TYR A 186 -16.46 5.08 -9.08
CA TYR A 186 -16.55 3.71 -9.57
C TYR A 186 -17.06 3.64 -11.00
N LEU A 187 -18.12 4.40 -11.37
CA LEU A 187 -18.64 4.37 -12.73
C LEU A 187 -17.58 4.84 -13.74
N ILE A 188 -16.86 5.92 -13.45
CA ILE A 188 -15.82 6.46 -14.34
C ILE A 188 -14.58 5.56 -14.38
N ASN A 189 -14.08 5.13 -13.22
CA ASN A 189 -12.83 4.36 -13.18
C ASN A 189 -13.01 2.90 -13.58
N ASN A 190 -14.14 2.26 -13.25
CA ASN A 190 -14.39 0.86 -13.62
C ASN A 190 -14.68 0.76 -15.12
N CYS A 191 -15.52 1.63 -15.69
CA CYS A 191 -15.74 1.64 -17.14
C CYS A 191 -14.45 1.94 -17.91
N GLY A 192 -13.64 2.90 -17.42
CA GLY A 192 -12.33 3.19 -18.00
C GLY A 192 -11.32 2.04 -17.85
N PHE A 193 -11.36 1.29 -16.75
CA PHE A 193 -10.53 0.10 -16.55
C PHE A 193 -10.94 -1.03 -17.50
N VAL A 194 -12.23 -1.33 -17.60
CA VAL A 194 -12.76 -2.36 -18.51
C VAL A 194 -12.48 -2.03 -19.97
N ALA A 195 -12.66 -0.78 -20.39
CA ALA A 195 -12.35 -0.36 -21.76
C ALA A 195 -10.85 -0.54 -22.10
N LYS A 196 -9.96 -0.19 -21.17
CA LYS A 196 -8.51 -0.38 -21.37
C LYS A 196 -8.10 -1.85 -21.33
N LEU A 197 -8.74 -2.64 -20.48
CA LEU A 197 -8.52 -4.08 -20.44
C LEU A 197 -8.99 -4.73 -21.75
N ALA A 198 -10.13 -4.33 -22.29
CA ALA A 198 -10.60 -4.80 -23.59
C ALA A 198 -9.60 -4.45 -24.70
N LEU A 199 -9.11 -3.21 -24.75
CA LEU A 199 -8.08 -2.81 -25.72
C LEU A 199 -6.80 -3.65 -25.60
N GLN A 200 -6.39 -4.01 -24.39
CA GLN A 200 -5.23 -4.87 -24.16
C GLN A 200 -5.50 -6.33 -24.58
N LEU A 201 -6.67 -6.89 -24.25
CA LEU A 201 -7.05 -8.25 -24.62
C LEU A 201 -7.20 -8.42 -26.14
N PHE A 202 -7.72 -7.40 -26.82
CA PHE A 202 -7.79 -7.36 -28.28
C PHE A 202 -6.46 -7.00 -28.96
N ARG A 203 -5.35 -6.88 -28.19
CA ARG A 203 -4.01 -6.48 -28.66
C ARG A 203 -3.98 -5.14 -29.42
N LEU A 204 -5.00 -4.30 -29.23
CA LEU A 204 -5.08 -2.96 -29.85
C LEU A 204 -4.17 -1.96 -29.12
N LYS A 205 -3.76 -2.27 -27.89
CA LYS A 205 -2.83 -1.44 -27.11
C LYS A 205 -2.04 -2.28 -26.12
N ASN A 206 -0.70 -2.28 -26.26
CA ASN A 206 0.19 -2.85 -25.26
C ASN A 206 0.52 -1.80 -24.20
N TYR A 207 0.48 -2.19 -22.94
CA TYR A 207 0.94 -1.40 -21.81
C TYR A 207 2.23 -2.02 -21.31
N GLU A 208 3.33 -1.69 -22.00
CA GLU A 208 4.66 -2.18 -21.64
C GLU A 208 5.11 -1.56 -20.32
N LEU A 209 5.80 -2.37 -19.52
CA LEU A 209 6.62 -1.89 -18.41
C LEU A 209 7.76 -1.07 -19.00
N ASP A 210 8.31 -0.14 -18.22
CA ASP A 210 9.43 0.69 -18.70
C ASP A 210 10.62 -0.24 -19.01
N PRO A 211 11.08 -0.34 -20.27
CA PRO A 211 12.11 -1.30 -20.67
C PRO A 211 13.50 -0.98 -20.10
N THR A 212 13.64 0.16 -19.41
CA THR A 212 14.87 0.59 -18.71
C THR A 212 15.03 -0.01 -17.32
N LEU A 213 14.12 -0.91 -16.90
CA LEU A 213 14.21 -1.65 -15.64
C LEU A 213 14.96 -2.96 -15.87
N GLU A 214 16.29 -2.92 -15.72
CA GLU A 214 17.04 -4.11 -15.37
C GLU A 214 16.59 -4.53 -13.96
N TYR A 215 15.81 -5.60 -13.86
CA TYR A 215 15.66 -6.31 -12.60
C TYR A 215 16.95 -7.11 -12.43
N ASP A 216 17.76 -6.79 -11.42
CA ASP A 216 18.84 -7.69 -10.99
C ASP A 216 18.17 -9.02 -10.59
N GLU A 217 18.32 -10.05 -11.43
CA GLU A 217 17.76 -11.40 -11.26
C GLU A 217 18.43 -12.19 -10.11
N GLU A 218 18.98 -11.54 -9.10
CA GLU A 218 19.43 -12.23 -7.89
C GLU A 218 18.29 -12.29 -6.88
N VAL A 219 17.36 -13.21 -7.13
CA VAL A 219 16.54 -13.79 -6.06
C VAL A 219 17.43 -14.80 -5.34
N PRO A 220 17.91 -14.56 -4.11
CA PRO A 220 18.58 -15.60 -3.35
C PRO A 220 17.57 -16.73 -3.11
N ASP A 221 17.96 -17.94 -3.53
CA ASP A 221 17.19 -19.16 -3.38
C ASP A 221 16.84 -19.37 -1.90
N VAL A 222 15.57 -19.19 -1.55
CA VAL A 222 15.08 -19.40 -0.18
C VAL A 222 14.88 -20.90 0.03
N ASN A 223 15.98 -21.66 -0.01
CA ASN A 223 16.08 -23.07 0.36
C ASN A 223 17.54 -23.46 0.70
N SER A 224 18.21 -22.69 1.55
CA SER A 224 19.47 -23.10 2.18
C SER A 224 19.46 -22.81 3.67
#